data_AF-A0A6C2UN58-F1
#
_entry.id   AF-A0A6C2UN58-F1
#
_cell.length_a   1.000
_cell.length_b   1.000
_cell.length_c   1.000
_cell.angle_alpha   90.00
_cell.angle_beta   90.00
_cell.angle_gamma   90.00
#
_symmetry.space_group_name_H-M   'P 1'
#
loop_
_entity.id
_entity.type
_entity.pdbx_description
1 polymer ?
#
loop_
_entity_poly.entity_id
_entity_poly.type
_entity_poly.pdbx_seq_one_letter_code
_entity_poly.pdbx_strand_id
1 'polypeptide(L)'
;MTFEKTIQTRPLMLMEAAIVERLRRNPEVRLHPRLENAMLIYSPEGRAALDSIYREYIEEAQQAALPIALSTTTWRANQARLAEANIETDVNADAVRFLKSYAGVFVGGMIGCRNDCYRPDEALSRAEAVDFHSWQINRLLDADFLYAVTLPEINEALGIAQAMAATERPYIISFVIDQTGKILDGTTLETAIERIDAETERPPLGYGVNCSYPSFLQAAKLSASATSRLISLQANASSLSHDELDQSEDIHNDDLEDWGERMIERRHTLGLKLLGGCCGTDASYLKYITQHR
;
A
#
# COMPACT_ATOMS: atom_id res chain seq x y z
N MET A 1 4.59 12.91 -17.72
CA MET A 1 5.69 12.91 -16.74
C MET A 1 5.71 11.53 -16.10
N THR A 2 6.86 10.89 -15.90
CA THR A 2 6.91 9.56 -15.28
C THR A 2 6.66 9.64 -13.77
N PHE A 3 6.31 8.51 -13.15
CA PHE A 3 6.12 8.42 -11.70
C PHE A 3 7.39 8.85 -10.93
N GLU A 4 8.55 8.31 -11.31
CA GLU A 4 9.87 8.66 -10.74
C GLU A 4 10.17 10.15 -10.80
N LYS A 5 10.00 10.76 -11.99
CA LYS A 5 10.22 12.20 -12.16
C LYS A 5 9.25 13.01 -11.30
N THR A 6 8.04 12.53 -11.09
CA THR A 6 7.06 13.21 -10.25
C THR A 6 7.46 13.15 -8.78
N ILE A 7 7.88 12.00 -8.25
CA ILE A 7 8.42 11.88 -6.88
C ILE A 7 9.65 12.77 -6.68
N GLN A 8 10.52 12.88 -7.68
CA GLN A 8 11.72 13.71 -7.60
C GLN A 8 11.40 15.21 -7.60
N THR A 9 10.38 15.64 -8.34
CA THR A 9 10.11 17.06 -8.61
C THR A 9 8.95 17.66 -7.83
N ARG A 10 8.01 16.85 -7.33
CA ARG A 10 6.86 17.32 -6.55
C ARG A 10 7.11 17.17 -5.05
N PRO A 11 6.70 18.15 -4.23
CA PRO A 11 6.88 18.11 -2.79
C PRO A 11 5.88 17.20 -2.06
N LEU A 12 4.78 16.82 -2.74
CA LEU A 12 3.75 15.94 -2.23
C LEU A 12 2.98 15.32 -3.40
N MET A 13 2.60 14.06 -3.24
CA MET A 13 1.66 13.31 -4.05
C MET A 13 0.73 12.56 -3.10
N LEU A 14 -0.55 12.51 -3.42
CA LEU A 14 -1.49 11.71 -2.65
C LEU A 14 -1.43 10.24 -3.10
N MET A 15 -1.62 9.35 -2.14
CA MET A 15 -2.07 7.98 -2.38
C MET A 15 -3.52 7.86 -1.91
N GLU A 16 -4.17 6.78 -2.32
CA GLU A 16 -5.54 6.49 -1.90
C GLU A 16 -5.68 6.36 -0.37
N ALA A 17 -6.92 6.49 0.10
CA ALA A 17 -7.35 6.05 1.43
C ALA A 17 -7.93 4.62 1.33
N ALA A 18 -8.59 4.12 2.38
CA ALA A 18 -9.13 2.77 2.38
C ALA A 18 -10.02 2.47 1.17
N ILE A 19 -9.84 1.31 0.54
CA ILE A 19 -10.72 0.80 -0.52
C ILE A 19 -11.51 -0.41 -0.03
N VAL A 20 -10.81 -1.48 0.33
CA VAL A 20 -11.42 -2.77 0.72
C VAL A 20 -12.39 -2.62 1.89
N GLU A 21 -12.03 -1.82 2.89
CA GLU A 21 -12.88 -1.64 4.07
C GLU A 21 -14.15 -0.84 3.77
N ARG A 22 -14.05 0.20 2.94
CA ARG A 22 -15.23 0.95 2.45
C ARG A 22 -16.16 0.04 1.65
N LEU A 23 -15.60 -0.83 0.81
CA LEU A 23 -16.36 -1.83 0.05
C LEU A 23 -17.00 -2.90 0.94
N ARG A 24 -16.29 -3.36 1.99
CA ARG A 24 -16.81 -4.34 2.95
C ARG A 24 -18.07 -3.84 3.66
N ARG A 25 -18.18 -2.52 3.84
CA ARG A 25 -19.32 -1.84 4.47
C ARG A 25 -20.46 -1.52 3.49
N ASN A 26 -20.23 -1.67 2.19
CA ASN A 26 -21.27 -1.45 1.20
C ASN A 26 -22.16 -2.70 1.10
N PRO A 27 -23.46 -2.63 1.46
CA PRO A 27 -24.36 -3.79 1.47
C PRO A 27 -24.65 -4.36 0.07
N GLU A 28 -24.39 -3.58 -0.99
CA GLU A 28 -24.58 -3.98 -2.39
C GLU A 28 -23.36 -4.73 -2.95
N VAL A 29 -22.22 -4.68 -2.25
CA VAL A 29 -20.97 -5.30 -2.66
C VAL A 29 -20.72 -6.58 -1.86
N ARG A 30 -20.13 -7.58 -2.52
CA ARG A 30 -19.67 -8.81 -1.89
C ARG A 30 -18.21 -9.06 -2.25
N LEU A 31 -17.35 -9.07 -1.24
CA LEU A 31 -15.94 -9.41 -1.43
C LEU A 31 -15.80 -10.91 -1.74
N HIS A 32 -14.85 -11.25 -2.60
CA HIS A 32 -14.53 -12.64 -2.89
C HIS A 32 -13.81 -13.26 -1.69
N PRO A 33 -14.21 -14.46 -1.21
CA PRO A 33 -13.69 -15.05 0.03
C PRO A 33 -12.19 -15.35 0.00
N ARG A 34 -11.58 -15.44 -1.18
CA ARG A 34 -10.13 -15.67 -1.37
C ARG A 34 -9.38 -14.51 -2.02
N LEU A 35 -10.10 -13.65 -2.74
CA LEU A 35 -9.50 -12.63 -3.63
C LEU A 35 -9.89 -11.21 -3.22
N GLU A 36 -10.63 -11.07 -2.11
CA GLU A 36 -11.10 -9.79 -1.57
C GLU A 36 -11.83 -8.97 -2.65
N ASN A 37 -11.37 -7.76 -2.92
CA ASN A 37 -11.95 -6.85 -3.90
C ASN A 37 -11.47 -7.08 -5.35
N ALA A 38 -10.58 -8.05 -5.62
CA ALA A 38 -9.98 -8.21 -6.94
C ALA A 38 -10.98 -8.53 -8.06
N MET A 39 -12.08 -9.19 -7.71
CA MET A 39 -13.12 -9.56 -8.68
C MET A 39 -14.16 -8.47 -8.92
N LEU A 40 -14.16 -7.39 -8.13
CA LEU A 40 -15.22 -6.38 -8.18
C LEU A 40 -15.21 -5.56 -9.48
N ILE A 41 -14.09 -5.50 -10.19
CA ILE A 41 -14.02 -4.84 -11.51
C ILE A 41 -14.92 -5.51 -12.56
N TYR A 42 -15.35 -6.77 -12.33
CA TYR A 42 -16.15 -7.55 -13.28
C TYR A 42 -17.65 -7.51 -12.99
N SER A 43 -18.09 -7.08 -11.79
CA SER A 43 -19.52 -6.91 -11.50
C SER A 43 -19.95 -5.45 -11.70
N PRO A 44 -21.16 -5.18 -12.21
CA PRO A 44 -21.65 -3.80 -12.36
C PRO A 44 -21.64 -3.02 -11.04
N GLU A 45 -22.10 -3.63 -9.95
CA GLU A 45 -22.22 -3.01 -8.63
C GLU A 45 -20.83 -2.80 -8.00
N GLY A 46 -19.95 -3.79 -8.12
CA GLY A 46 -18.57 -3.69 -7.63
C GLY A 46 -17.78 -2.63 -8.36
N ARG A 47 -17.91 -2.57 -9.68
CA ARG A 47 -17.25 -1.58 -10.53
C ARG A 47 -17.76 -0.17 -10.26
N ALA A 48 -19.07 0.01 -10.06
CA ALA A 48 -19.66 1.28 -9.69
C ALA A 48 -19.19 1.76 -8.31
N ALA A 49 -19.12 0.86 -7.32
CA ALA A 49 -18.61 1.18 -5.99
C ALA A 49 -17.12 1.56 -6.00
N LEU A 50 -16.30 0.82 -6.76
CA LEU A 50 -14.90 1.17 -6.98
C LEU A 50 -14.76 2.54 -7.66
N ASP A 51 -15.51 2.80 -8.74
CA ASP A 51 -15.47 4.07 -9.47
C ASP A 51 -15.86 5.25 -8.57
N SER A 52 -16.89 5.10 -7.73
CA SER A 52 -17.27 6.10 -6.74
C SER A 52 -16.11 6.43 -5.78
N ILE A 53 -15.50 5.40 -5.18
CA ILE A 53 -14.40 5.58 -4.20
C ILE A 53 -13.19 6.24 -4.87
N TYR A 54 -12.76 5.74 -6.04
CA TYR A 54 -11.59 6.28 -6.74
C TYR A 54 -11.83 7.73 -7.20
N ARG A 55 -13.03 8.06 -7.68
CA ARG A 55 -13.37 9.44 -8.07
C ARG A 55 -13.28 10.41 -6.90
N GLU A 56 -13.79 10.04 -5.73
CA GLU A 56 -13.64 10.89 -4.53
C GLU A 56 -12.16 11.22 -4.25
N TYR A 57 -11.26 10.23 -4.30
CA TYR A 57 -9.84 10.46 -4.04
C TYR A 57 -9.16 11.28 -5.13
N ILE A 58 -9.52 11.03 -6.40
CA ILE A 58 -9.03 11.80 -7.54
C ILE A 58 -9.49 13.27 -7.43
N GLU A 59 -10.74 13.51 -7.07
CA GLU A 59 -11.31 14.85 -6.92
C GLU A 59 -10.61 15.64 -5.81
N GLU A 60 -10.34 15.02 -4.65
CA GLU A 60 -9.56 15.65 -3.58
C GLU A 60 -8.15 16.05 -4.06
N ALA A 61 -7.46 15.17 -4.79
CA ALA A 61 -6.14 15.46 -5.37
C ALA A 61 -6.19 16.62 -6.40
N GLN A 62 -7.21 16.62 -7.26
CA GLN A 62 -7.40 17.64 -8.28
C GLN A 62 -7.70 19.02 -7.69
N GLN A 63 -8.59 19.09 -6.70
CA GLN A 63 -8.88 20.32 -5.96
C GLN A 63 -7.63 20.88 -5.27
N ALA A 64 -6.77 19.99 -4.78
CA ALA A 64 -5.49 20.32 -4.19
C ALA A 64 -4.37 20.64 -5.19
N ALA A 65 -4.59 20.47 -6.51
CA ALA A 65 -3.58 20.53 -7.57
C ALA A 65 -2.37 19.60 -7.32
N LEU A 66 -2.62 18.44 -6.71
CA LEU A 66 -1.62 17.41 -6.41
C LEU A 66 -1.75 16.25 -7.41
N PRO A 67 -0.63 15.61 -7.78
CA PRO A 67 -0.69 14.29 -8.41
C PRO A 67 -1.23 13.25 -7.43
N ILE A 68 -1.81 12.18 -7.96
CA ILE A 68 -2.29 11.03 -7.18
C ILE A 68 -1.79 9.72 -7.77
N ALA A 69 -1.41 8.79 -6.89
CA ALA A 69 -1.16 7.39 -7.22
C ALA A 69 -2.26 6.51 -6.63
N LEU A 70 -2.82 5.63 -7.45
CA LEU A 70 -3.83 4.65 -7.06
C LEU A 70 -3.29 3.24 -7.29
N SER A 71 -3.61 2.31 -6.40
CA SER A 71 -3.09 0.95 -6.48
C SER A 71 -4.16 -0.03 -6.93
N THR A 72 -3.76 -0.99 -7.77
CA THR A 72 -4.67 -2.00 -8.32
C THR A 72 -5.30 -2.83 -7.21
N THR A 73 -6.53 -3.30 -7.43
CA THR A 73 -7.28 -4.14 -6.46
C THR A 73 -6.74 -5.58 -6.38
N THR A 74 -5.42 -5.77 -6.33
CA THR A 74 -4.75 -7.05 -6.60
C THR A 74 -4.00 -7.61 -5.39
N TRP A 75 -4.22 -7.07 -4.19
CA TRP A 75 -3.51 -7.48 -2.97
C TRP A 75 -3.49 -9.01 -2.73
N ARG A 76 -4.58 -9.70 -3.08
CA ARG A 76 -4.72 -11.16 -2.96
C ARG A 76 -4.74 -11.91 -4.30
N ALA A 77 -4.48 -11.25 -5.43
CA ALA A 77 -4.63 -11.81 -6.79
C ALA A 77 -3.41 -12.61 -7.28
N ASN A 78 -2.83 -13.46 -6.44
CA ASN A 78 -1.72 -14.34 -6.83
C ASN A 78 -2.21 -15.60 -7.56
N GLN A 79 -1.26 -16.31 -8.18
CA GLN A 79 -1.55 -17.50 -9.00
C GLN A 79 -2.32 -18.58 -8.25
N ALA A 80 -1.89 -18.89 -7.02
CA ALA A 80 -2.47 -19.96 -6.22
C ALA A 80 -3.94 -19.66 -5.89
N ARG A 81 -4.24 -18.44 -5.43
CA ARG A 81 -5.61 -18.03 -5.10
C ARG A 81 -6.53 -17.95 -6.31
N LEU A 82 -6.02 -17.52 -7.46
CA LEU A 82 -6.79 -17.52 -8.71
C LEU A 82 -7.09 -18.95 -9.17
N ALA A 83 -6.13 -19.86 -9.08
CA ALA A 83 -6.32 -21.28 -9.38
C ALA A 83 -7.33 -21.94 -8.42
N GLU A 84 -7.21 -21.71 -7.11
CA GLU A 84 -8.17 -22.18 -6.10
C GLU A 84 -9.60 -21.70 -6.37
N ALA A 85 -9.74 -20.48 -6.89
CA ALA A 85 -11.02 -19.87 -7.25
C ALA A 85 -11.51 -20.24 -8.68
N ASN A 86 -10.76 -21.06 -9.43
CA ASN A 86 -11.02 -21.39 -10.84
C ASN A 86 -11.19 -20.14 -11.74
N ILE A 87 -10.37 -19.11 -11.49
CA ILE A 87 -10.34 -17.88 -12.30
C ILE A 87 -9.18 -17.97 -13.30
N GLU A 88 -9.53 -18.00 -14.60
CA GLU A 88 -8.55 -18.08 -15.68
C GLU A 88 -8.18 -16.70 -16.26
N THR A 89 -9.01 -15.69 -16.03
CA THR A 89 -8.78 -14.32 -16.50
C THR A 89 -7.54 -13.70 -15.85
N ASP A 90 -6.82 -12.86 -16.60
CA ASP A 90 -5.72 -12.07 -16.04
C ASP A 90 -6.23 -10.87 -15.23
N VAL A 91 -6.70 -11.15 -14.01
CA VAL A 91 -7.22 -10.17 -13.06
C VAL A 91 -6.21 -9.05 -12.76
N ASN A 92 -4.92 -9.36 -12.78
CA ASN A 92 -3.87 -8.38 -12.51
C ASN A 92 -3.78 -7.36 -13.64
N ALA A 93 -3.69 -7.82 -14.89
CA ALA A 93 -3.65 -6.93 -16.05
C ALA A 93 -4.97 -6.14 -16.22
N ASP A 94 -6.12 -6.76 -15.93
CA ASP A 94 -7.42 -6.08 -15.96
C ASP A 94 -7.54 -4.97 -14.90
N ALA A 95 -7.03 -5.20 -13.69
CA ALA A 95 -7.03 -4.17 -12.65
C ALA A 95 -6.15 -2.97 -13.03
N VAL A 96 -4.99 -3.21 -13.66
CA VAL A 96 -4.17 -2.12 -14.22
C VAL A 96 -4.93 -1.36 -15.31
N ARG A 97 -5.57 -2.06 -16.25
CA ARG A 97 -6.38 -1.44 -17.31
C ARG A 97 -7.53 -0.61 -16.75
N PHE A 98 -8.19 -1.12 -15.71
CA PHE A 98 -9.26 -0.42 -15.03
C PHE A 98 -8.79 0.92 -14.46
N LEU A 99 -7.68 0.94 -13.70
CA LEU A 99 -7.15 2.19 -13.14
C LEU A 99 -6.60 3.14 -14.20
N LYS A 100 -6.01 2.62 -15.28
CA LYS A 100 -5.56 3.45 -16.41
C LYS A 100 -6.69 4.13 -17.16
N SER A 101 -7.95 3.73 -16.94
CA SER A 101 -9.10 4.43 -17.52
C SER A 101 -9.37 5.79 -16.88
N TYR A 102 -8.82 6.06 -15.68
CA TYR A 102 -8.86 7.38 -15.06
C TYR A 102 -7.74 8.27 -15.62
N ALA A 103 -8.09 9.50 -15.97
CA ALA A 103 -7.11 10.46 -16.46
C ALA A 103 -6.30 11.08 -15.30
N GLY A 104 -4.99 11.23 -15.51
CA GLY A 104 -4.12 11.99 -14.60
C GLY A 104 -3.71 11.26 -13.31
N VAL A 105 -3.91 9.95 -13.24
CA VAL A 105 -3.47 9.10 -12.11
C VAL A 105 -2.20 8.34 -12.47
N PHE A 106 -1.35 8.08 -11.48
CA PHE A 106 -0.31 7.05 -11.58
C PHE A 106 -0.86 5.73 -11.06
N VAL A 107 -0.64 4.64 -11.78
CA VAL A 107 -1.14 3.31 -11.42
C VAL A 107 -0.03 2.49 -10.77
N GLY A 108 -0.25 2.08 -9.52
CA GLY A 108 0.62 1.16 -8.79
C GLY A 108 0.11 -0.28 -8.89
N GLY A 109 0.95 -1.19 -9.39
CA GLY A 109 0.66 -2.63 -9.38
C GLY A 109 0.83 -3.19 -7.97
N MET A 110 -0.26 -3.37 -7.24
CA MET A 110 -0.25 -3.75 -5.82
C MET A 110 -0.02 -5.24 -5.60
N ILE A 111 0.86 -5.56 -4.67
CA ILE A 111 1.21 -6.92 -4.24
C ILE A 111 1.24 -6.98 -2.72
N GLY A 112 0.58 -7.98 -2.13
CA GLY A 112 0.63 -8.26 -0.69
C GLY A 112 1.55 -9.43 -0.35
N CYS A 113 1.77 -9.67 0.94
CA CYS A 113 2.36 -10.92 1.41
C CYS A 113 1.49 -12.14 1.05
N ARG A 114 2.10 -13.32 0.98
CA ARG A 114 1.41 -14.57 0.66
C ARG A 114 0.32 -14.85 1.69
N ASN A 115 0.67 -14.86 2.96
CA ASN A 115 -0.19 -15.30 4.07
C ASN A 115 -0.83 -14.12 4.81
N ASP A 116 -1.29 -14.34 6.03
CA ASP A 116 -1.84 -13.27 6.86
C ASP A 116 -0.76 -12.21 7.16
N CYS A 117 -1.08 -10.94 6.93
CA CYS A 117 -0.16 -9.83 7.16
C CYS A 117 0.04 -9.49 8.63
N TYR A 118 -0.61 -10.20 9.56
CA TYR A 118 -0.37 -10.08 11.00
C TYR A 118 0.27 -11.33 11.61
N ARG A 119 0.67 -12.29 10.77
CA ARG A 119 1.33 -13.55 11.19
C ARG A 119 2.69 -13.70 10.51
N PRO A 120 3.72 -12.97 10.96
CA PRO A 120 5.05 -12.98 10.34
C PRO A 120 5.72 -14.36 10.38
N ASP A 121 5.32 -15.24 11.31
CA ASP A 121 5.77 -16.63 11.40
C ASP A 121 5.33 -17.49 10.20
N GLU A 122 4.31 -17.05 9.45
CA GLU A 122 3.86 -17.70 8.22
C GLU A 122 4.53 -17.13 6.96
N ALA A 123 5.46 -16.18 7.09
CA ALA A 123 6.13 -15.57 5.95
C ALA A 123 6.92 -16.62 5.14
N LEU A 124 7.00 -16.38 3.83
CA LEU A 124 7.83 -17.20 2.94
C LEU A 124 9.32 -16.99 3.23
N SER A 125 10.13 -18.04 3.02
CA SER A 125 11.56 -17.80 2.86
C SER A 125 11.83 -16.92 1.65
N ARG A 126 12.99 -16.26 1.63
CA ARG A 126 13.40 -15.39 0.51
C ARG A 126 13.31 -16.08 -0.86
N ALA A 127 13.79 -17.32 -0.98
CA ALA A 127 13.78 -18.06 -2.24
C ALA A 127 12.35 -18.39 -2.69
N GLU A 128 11.52 -18.88 -1.77
CA GLU A 128 10.10 -19.17 -2.07
C GLU A 128 9.34 -17.90 -2.44
N ALA A 129 9.65 -16.76 -1.81
CA ALA A 129 9.06 -15.47 -2.11
C ALA A 129 9.39 -14.99 -3.53
N VAL A 130 10.62 -15.18 -4.01
CA VAL A 130 10.96 -14.88 -5.41
C VAL A 130 10.07 -15.67 -6.36
N ASP A 131 10.02 -17.00 -6.20
CA ASP A 131 9.25 -17.88 -7.09
C ASP A 131 7.74 -17.58 -7.05
N PHE A 132 7.20 -17.41 -5.85
CA PHE A 132 5.76 -17.18 -5.63
C PHE A 132 5.29 -15.84 -6.20
N HIS A 133 6.01 -14.75 -5.90
CA HIS A 133 5.56 -13.40 -6.25
C HIS A 133 5.87 -13.02 -7.70
N SER A 134 6.88 -13.65 -8.32
CA SER A 134 7.25 -13.39 -9.73
C SER A 134 6.09 -13.52 -10.70
N TRP A 135 5.18 -14.49 -10.49
CA TRP A 135 4.03 -14.69 -11.38
C TRP A 135 3.11 -13.46 -11.44
N GLN A 136 2.82 -12.86 -10.28
CA GLN A 136 1.93 -11.71 -10.18
C GLN A 136 2.63 -10.43 -10.64
N ILE A 137 3.90 -10.25 -10.23
CA ILE A 137 4.75 -9.13 -10.65
C ILE A 137 4.75 -8.98 -12.17
N ASN A 138 4.98 -10.09 -12.89
CA ASN A 138 5.04 -10.09 -14.35
C ASN A 138 3.73 -9.69 -15.05
N ARG A 139 2.58 -9.82 -14.37
CA ARG A 139 1.26 -9.41 -14.89
C ARG A 139 0.88 -7.98 -14.57
N LEU A 140 1.62 -7.36 -13.65
CA LEU A 140 1.43 -5.97 -13.24
C LEU A 140 2.38 -5.01 -13.99
N LEU A 141 3.19 -5.51 -14.93
CA LEU A 141 4.19 -4.71 -15.64
C LEU A 141 3.61 -3.62 -16.54
N ASP A 142 2.30 -3.57 -16.77
CA ASP A 142 1.71 -2.40 -17.44
C ASP A 142 1.50 -1.22 -16.48
N ALA A 143 1.59 -1.40 -15.16
CA ALA A 143 1.50 -0.31 -14.19
C ALA A 143 2.66 0.71 -14.34
N ASP A 144 2.46 1.93 -13.83
CA ASP A 144 3.50 2.97 -13.82
C ASP A 144 4.62 2.63 -12.83
N PHE A 145 4.30 1.91 -11.76
CA PHE A 145 5.24 1.37 -10.77
C PHE A 145 4.65 0.10 -10.12
N LEU A 146 5.49 -0.69 -9.47
CA LEU A 146 5.07 -1.83 -8.64
C LEU A 146 5.07 -1.43 -7.16
N TYR A 147 4.12 -1.96 -6.39
CA TYR A 147 3.98 -1.58 -5.00
C TYR A 147 3.71 -2.80 -4.11
N ALA A 148 4.71 -3.18 -3.31
CA ALA A 148 4.56 -4.24 -2.31
C ALA A 148 4.13 -3.62 -0.98
N VAL A 149 3.04 -4.12 -0.39
CA VAL A 149 2.37 -3.47 0.75
C VAL A 149 2.10 -4.43 1.90
N THR A 150 2.03 -3.86 3.10
CA THR A 150 1.67 -4.56 4.33
C THR A 150 2.54 -5.78 4.58
N LEU A 151 3.85 -5.65 4.32
CA LEU A 151 4.79 -6.75 4.50
C LEU A 151 5.15 -6.88 5.99
N PRO A 152 4.92 -8.05 6.62
CA PRO A 152 5.14 -8.23 8.05
C PRO A 152 6.52 -8.78 8.40
N GLU A 153 7.32 -9.17 7.41
CA GLU A 153 8.58 -9.91 7.62
C GLU A 153 9.59 -9.60 6.50
N ILE A 154 10.87 -9.54 6.87
CA ILE A 154 11.95 -9.05 5.99
C ILE A 154 12.38 -10.03 4.87
N ASN A 155 12.40 -11.33 5.10
CA ASN A 155 12.84 -12.31 4.10
C ASN A 155 11.83 -12.44 2.96
N GLU A 156 10.53 -12.41 3.24
CA GLU A 156 9.52 -12.35 2.18
C GLU A 156 9.62 -11.02 1.41
N ALA A 157 9.84 -9.90 2.10
CA ALA A 157 10.05 -8.59 1.47
C ALA A 157 11.30 -8.57 0.57
N LEU A 158 12.41 -9.19 0.98
CA LEU A 158 13.61 -9.36 0.17
C LEU A 158 13.35 -10.17 -1.11
N GLY A 159 12.57 -11.26 -1.02
CA GLY A 159 12.21 -12.07 -2.18
C GLY A 159 11.32 -11.29 -3.17
N ILE A 160 10.34 -10.54 -2.66
CA ILE A 160 9.53 -9.63 -3.48
C ILE A 160 10.40 -8.57 -4.15
N ALA A 161 11.29 -7.94 -3.38
CA ALA A 161 12.18 -6.89 -3.90
C ALA A 161 13.12 -7.44 -4.99
N GLN A 162 13.60 -8.68 -4.87
CA GLN A 162 14.41 -9.33 -5.92
C GLN A 162 13.62 -9.61 -7.18
N ALA A 163 12.42 -10.16 -7.04
CA ALA A 163 11.54 -10.39 -8.18
C ALA A 163 11.15 -9.08 -8.89
N MET A 164 10.92 -7.99 -8.14
CA MET A 164 10.65 -6.66 -8.70
C MET A 164 11.90 -6.05 -9.34
N ALA A 165 13.07 -6.17 -8.72
CA ALA A 165 14.35 -5.66 -9.21
C ALA A 165 14.75 -6.27 -10.57
N ALA A 166 14.41 -7.55 -10.79
CA ALA A 166 14.61 -8.26 -12.05
C ALA A 166 13.75 -7.74 -13.21
N THR A 167 12.77 -6.88 -12.93
CA THR A 167 11.99 -6.15 -13.94
C THR A 167 12.61 -4.79 -14.25
N GLU A 168 12.13 -4.10 -15.28
CA GLU A 168 12.50 -2.70 -15.56
C GLU A 168 11.59 -1.67 -14.86
N ARG A 169 10.60 -2.12 -14.07
CA ARG A 169 9.61 -1.21 -13.46
C ARG A 169 10.11 -0.60 -12.16
N PRO A 170 9.94 0.72 -11.95
CA PRO A 170 10.18 1.32 -10.65
C PRO A 170 9.26 0.66 -9.61
N TYR A 171 9.74 0.55 -8.38
CA TYR A 171 8.97 -0.12 -7.34
C TYR A 171 9.22 0.45 -5.94
N ILE A 172 8.23 0.24 -5.06
CA ILE A 172 8.23 0.67 -3.67
C ILE A 172 7.92 -0.55 -2.80
N ILE A 173 8.61 -0.65 -1.66
CA ILE A 173 8.37 -1.68 -0.64
C ILE A 173 7.80 -0.99 0.61
N SER A 174 6.66 -1.46 1.12
CA SER A 174 5.99 -0.88 2.28
C SER A 174 5.69 -1.92 3.34
N PHE A 175 6.05 -1.59 4.57
CA PHE A 175 5.93 -2.48 5.73
C PHE A 175 4.74 -2.12 6.59
N VAL A 176 4.22 -3.11 7.30
CA VAL A 176 3.39 -2.89 8.49
C VAL A 176 4.29 -2.96 9.73
N ILE A 177 4.11 -2.00 10.64
CA ILE A 177 4.88 -1.89 11.89
C ILE A 177 3.99 -1.89 13.13
N ASP A 178 4.57 -2.33 14.25
CA ASP A 178 3.94 -2.29 15.57
C ASP A 178 4.09 -0.91 16.25
N GLN A 179 3.49 -0.78 17.44
CA GLN A 179 3.56 0.44 18.28
C GLN A 179 5.00 0.85 18.65
N THR A 180 5.95 -0.09 18.61
CA THR A 180 7.36 0.17 18.92
C THR A 180 8.15 0.71 17.72
N GLY A 181 7.54 0.71 16.53
CA GLY A 181 8.12 1.16 15.28
C GLY A 181 8.92 0.09 14.53
N LYS A 182 8.70 -1.19 14.86
CA LYS A 182 9.36 -2.33 14.23
C LYS A 182 8.42 -3.05 13.28
N ILE A 183 8.97 -3.68 12.26
CA ILE A 183 8.25 -4.67 11.44
C ILE A 183 7.77 -5.80 12.36
N LEU A 184 6.69 -6.49 12.01
CA LEU A 184 6.04 -7.45 12.92
C LEU A 184 6.93 -8.66 13.28
N ASP A 185 7.95 -8.97 12.47
CA ASP A 185 9.01 -9.94 12.78
C ASP A 185 10.06 -9.43 13.79
N GLY A 186 9.93 -8.19 14.26
CA GLY A 186 10.85 -7.52 15.19
C GLY A 186 12.02 -6.80 14.51
N THR A 187 12.14 -6.87 13.19
CA THR A 187 13.16 -6.16 12.41
C THR A 187 12.90 -4.66 12.44
N THR A 188 13.95 -3.85 12.59
CA THR A 188 13.81 -2.38 12.49
C THR A 188 13.69 -1.97 11.02
N LEU A 189 13.00 -0.85 10.75
CA LEU A 189 12.92 -0.31 9.39
C LEU A 189 14.31 -0.01 8.81
N GLU A 190 15.25 0.47 9.62
CA GLU A 190 16.63 0.73 9.18
C GLU A 190 17.32 -0.54 8.71
N THR A 191 17.30 -1.62 9.51
CA THR A 191 17.88 -2.91 9.11
C THR A 191 17.22 -3.45 7.84
N ALA A 192 15.90 -3.30 7.70
CA ALA A 192 15.18 -3.75 6.51
C ALA A 192 15.61 -2.99 5.25
N ILE A 193 15.71 -1.66 5.33
CA ILE A 193 16.16 -0.78 4.24
C ILE A 193 17.59 -1.14 3.83
N GLU A 194 18.51 -1.24 4.80
CA GLU A 194 19.91 -1.54 4.54
C GLU A 194 20.08 -2.91 3.87
N ARG A 195 19.36 -3.93 4.36
CA ARG A 195 19.41 -5.26 3.77
C ARG A 195 18.86 -5.29 2.36
N ILE A 196 17.68 -4.71 2.10
CA ILE A 196 17.09 -4.73 0.76
C ILE A 196 17.95 -3.93 -0.22
N ASP A 197 18.45 -2.75 0.15
CA ASP A 197 19.33 -1.95 -0.72
C ASP A 197 20.65 -2.68 -1.04
N ALA A 198 21.20 -3.46 -0.09
CA ALA A 198 22.44 -4.21 -0.29
C ALA A 198 22.26 -5.55 -1.02
N GLU A 199 21.10 -6.20 -0.86
CA GLU A 199 20.84 -7.57 -1.34
C GLU A 199 19.98 -7.61 -2.62
N THR A 200 19.71 -6.47 -3.26
CA THR A 200 19.01 -6.37 -4.55
C THR A 200 19.90 -5.71 -5.61
N GLU A 201 19.81 -6.17 -6.87
CA GLU A 201 20.61 -5.61 -7.96
C GLU A 201 20.23 -4.16 -8.29
N ARG A 202 18.93 -3.86 -8.21
CA ARG A 202 18.36 -2.54 -8.40
C ARG A 202 17.51 -2.22 -7.18
N PRO A 203 17.91 -1.31 -6.29
CA PRO A 203 17.16 -1.02 -5.08
C PRO A 203 15.78 -0.38 -5.38
N PRO A 204 14.82 -0.45 -4.44
CA PRO A 204 13.53 0.23 -4.56
C PRO A 204 13.70 1.74 -4.74
N LEU A 205 12.73 2.42 -5.34
CA LEU A 205 12.69 3.89 -5.35
C LEU A 205 12.71 4.47 -3.94
N GLY A 206 12.04 3.77 -3.03
CA GLY A 206 12.05 4.07 -1.62
C GLY A 206 11.13 3.09 -0.89
N TYR A 207 10.95 3.38 0.39
CA TYR A 207 10.22 2.54 1.31
C TYR A 207 9.04 3.30 1.89
N GLY A 208 8.04 2.54 2.34
CA GLY A 208 6.86 3.07 2.99
C GLY A 208 6.52 2.34 4.28
N VAL A 209 5.60 2.95 5.02
CA VAL A 209 4.84 2.27 6.07
C VAL A 209 3.37 2.38 5.71
N ASN A 210 2.63 1.28 5.85
CA ASN A 210 1.19 1.28 5.65
C ASN A 210 0.47 0.41 6.68
N CYS A 211 -0.79 0.75 6.94
CA CYS A 211 -1.66 0.05 7.88
C CYS A 211 -1.14 0.01 9.32
N SER A 212 -0.38 1.04 9.70
CA SER A 212 0.05 1.35 11.06
C SER A 212 -0.31 2.79 11.38
N TYR A 213 -0.59 3.09 12.65
CA TYR A 213 -1.01 4.42 13.05
C TYR A 213 0.14 5.41 12.90
N PRO A 214 -0.10 6.71 12.59
CA PRO A 214 0.99 7.65 12.30
C PRO A 214 2.03 7.78 13.43
N SER A 215 1.61 7.64 14.69
CA SER A 215 2.51 7.76 15.85
C SER A 215 3.51 6.61 15.96
N PHE A 216 3.21 5.44 15.38
CA PHE A 216 4.06 4.24 15.45
C PHE A 216 5.36 4.42 14.65
N LEU A 217 5.33 5.25 13.60
CA LEU A 217 6.51 5.61 12.83
C LEU A 217 7.34 6.64 13.61
N GLN A 218 8.24 6.15 14.46
CA GLN A 218 8.99 6.99 15.39
C GLN A 218 10.23 7.61 14.74
N ALA A 219 10.09 8.83 14.21
CA ALA A 219 11.15 9.52 13.46
C ALA A 219 12.49 9.62 14.21
N ALA A 220 12.45 9.81 15.54
CA ALA A 220 13.65 9.91 16.37
C ALA A 220 14.49 8.62 16.45
N LYS A 221 13.96 7.47 16.02
CA LYS A 221 14.66 6.18 16.00
C LYS A 221 15.36 5.88 14.66
N LEU A 222 15.20 6.73 13.65
CA LEU A 222 15.72 6.50 12.31
C LEU A 222 16.95 7.36 12.05
N SER A 223 17.96 6.78 11.41
CA SER A 223 19.10 7.54 10.91
C SER A 223 18.69 8.41 9.71
N ALA A 224 19.49 9.44 9.42
CA ALA A 224 19.27 10.28 8.24
C ALA A 224 19.30 9.47 6.92
N SER A 225 20.08 8.39 6.87
CA SER A 225 20.12 7.48 5.73
C SER A 225 18.78 6.77 5.56
N ALA A 226 18.28 6.12 6.61
CA ALA A 226 16.98 5.45 6.59
C ALA A 226 15.83 6.43 6.29
N THR A 227 15.83 7.61 6.91
CA THR A 227 14.85 8.68 6.65
C THR A 227 14.83 9.09 5.19
N SER A 228 15.99 9.25 4.54
CA SER A 228 16.06 9.63 3.13
C SER A 228 15.48 8.59 2.16
N ARG A 229 15.39 7.33 2.60
CA ARG A 229 14.83 6.20 1.84
C ARG A 229 13.35 6.00 2.10
N LEU A 230 12.80 6.50 3.22
CA LEU A 230 11.37 6.50 3.49
C LEU A 230 10.68 7.63 2.72
N ILE A 231 9.77 7.26 1.83
CA ILE A 231 9.06 8.20 0.94
C ILE A 231 7.56 8.20 1.14
N SER A 232 6.99 7.18 1.80
CA SER A 232 5.56 6.94 1.86
C SER A 232 5.02 6.64 3.26
N LEU A 233 3.82 7.15 3.56
CA LEU A 233 3.01 6.75 4.70
C LEU A 233 1.53 6.66 4.32
N GLN A 234 0.95 5.47 4.46
CA GLN A 234 -0.49 5.22 4.30
C GLN A 234 -1.06 4.64 5.60
N ALA A 235 -1.32 5.53 6.55
CA ALA A 235 -1.64 5.15 7.92
C ALA A 235 -3.10 4.68 8.06
N ASN A 236 -3.36 3.71 8.94
CA ASN A 236 -4.73 3.39 9.35
C ASN A 236 -5.27 4.48 10.30
N ALA A 237 -6.59 4.50 10.51
CA ALA A 237 -7.27 5.46 11.36
C ALA A 237 -7.27 5.10 12.85
N SER A 238 -6.68 3.97 13.24
CA SER A 238 -6.75 3.45 14.62
C SER A 238 -5.37 3.19 15.21
N SER A 239 -5.14 3.69 16.42
CA SER A 239 -3.97 3.47 17.25
C SER A 239 -4.04 2.15 18.04
N LEU A 240 -5.15 1.42 17.93
CA LEU A 240 -5.26 0.06 18.44
C LEU A 240 -4.45 -0.91 17.58
N SER A 241 -3.93 -1.94 18.22
CA SER A 241 -3.30 -3.08 17.55
C SER A 241 -4.32 -3.89 16.76
N HIS A 242 -3.83 -4.73 15.83
CA HIS A 242 -4.71 -5.61 15.08
C HIS A 242 -5.49 -6.57 15.99
N ASP A 243 -4.83 -7.14 17.00
CA ASP A 243 -5.46 -8.05 17.97
C ASP A 243 -6.61 -7.38 18.73
N GLU A 244 -6.44 -6.10 19.09
CA GLU A 244 -7.50 -5.32 19.75
C GLU A 244 -8.68 -5.02 18.80
N LEU A 245 -8.41 -4.81 17.52
CA LEU A 245 -9.44 -4.55 16.51
C LEU A 245 -10.20 -5.81 16.09
N ASP A 246 -9.50 -6.95 15.94
CA ASP A 246 -10.10 -8.22 15.54
C ASP A 246 -11.06 -8.78 16.62
N GLN A 247 -10.81 -8.41 17.88
CA GLN A 247 -11.66 -8.75 19.02
C GLN A 247 -12.79 -7.75 19.28
N SER A 248 -12.83 -6.63 18.55
CA SER A 248 -13.87 -5.61 18.73
C SER A 248 -15.09 -5.86 17.84
N GLU A 249 -16.27 -5.67 18.42
CA GLU A 249 -17.53 -5.64 17.67
C GLU A 249 -17.75 -4.30 16.94
N ASP A 250 -17.05 -3.24 17.38
CA ASP A 250 -17.21 -1.87 16.90
C ASP A 250 -15.99 -1.39 16.08
N ILE A 251 -16.26 -0.44 15.18
CA ILE A 251 -15.20 0.25 14.43
C ILE A 251 -14.55 1.28 15.36
N HIS A 252 -13.26 1.09 15.63
CA HIS A 252 -12.47 2.04 16.39
C HIS A 252 -11.59 2.89 15.48
N ASN A 253 -12.01 4.13 15.25
CA ASN A 253 -11.17 5.16 14.66
C ASN A 253 -10.80 6.18 15.75
N ASP A 254 -9.55 6.60 15.77
CA ASP A 254 -9.12 7.78 16.51
C ASP A 254 -9.67 9.05 15.84
N ASP A 255 -9.57 10.15 16.57
CA ASP A 255 -9.98 11.46 16.10
C ASP A 255 -9.19 11.88 14.83
N LEU A 256 -9.91 12.42 13.84
CA LEU A 256 -9.33 12.83 12.56
C LEU A 256 -8.27 13.94 12.72
N GLU A 257 -8.45 14.85 13.67
CA GLU A 257 -7.50 15.93 13.94
C GLU A 257 -6.21 15.37 14.55
N ASP A 258 -6.29 14.47 15.54
CA ASP A 258 -5.10 13.79 16.08
C ASP A 258 -4.36 12.98 15.01
N TRP A 259 -5.08 12.20 14.21
CA TRP A 259 -4.48 11.45 13.09
C TRP A 259 -3.78 12.39 12.11
N GLY A 260 -4.46 13.47 11.74
CA GLY A 260 -4.04 14.44 10.75
C GLY A 260 -2.79 15.23 11.18
N GLU A 261 -2.78 15.75 12.40
CA GLU A 261 -1.63 16.46 12.97
C GLU A 261 -0.38 15.58 12.95
N ARG A 262 -0.53 14.30 13.35
CA ARG A 262 0.58 13.34 13.33
C ARG A 262 1.04 13.01 11.93
N MET A 263 0.13 12.87 10.97
CA MET A 263 0.50 12.65 9.56
C MET A 263 1.34 13.80 9.01
N ILE A 264 0.94 15.05 9.29
CA ILE A 264 1.68 16.24 8.88
C ILE A 264 3.02 16.33 9.59
N GLU A 265 3.07 16.07 10.90
CA GLU A 265 4.32 16.01 11.68
C GLU A 265 5.30 14.98 11.06
N ARG A 266 4.84 13.75 10.78
CA ARG A 266 5.66 12.70 10.15
C ARG A 266 6.13 13.09 8.77
N ARG A 267 5.29 13.73 7.97
CA ARG A 267 5.68 14.25 6.66
C ARG A 267 6.85 15.21 6.77
N HIS A 268 6.77 16.20 7.66
CA HIS A 268 7.83 17.21 7.79
C HIS A 268 9.10 16.65 8.42
N THR A 269 8.97 15.83 9.47
CA THR A 269 10.13 15.28 10.19
C THR A 269 10.88 14.23 9.38
N LEU A 270 10.19 13.46 8.52
CA LEU A 270 10.79 12.39 7.72
C LEU A 270 10.94 12.75 6.24
N GLY A 271 10.45 13.90 5.79
CA GLY A 271 10.50 14.31 4.39
C GLY A 271 9.64 13.45 3.46
N LEU A 272 8.55 12.85 3.97
CA LEU A 272 7.68 11.96 3.19
C LEU A 272 7.01 12.71 2.04
N LYS A 273 6.88 12.04 0.90
CA LYS A 273 6.34 12.62 -0.34
C LYS A 273 5.06 11.98 -0.82
N LEU A 274 4.79 10.74 -0.42
CA LEU A 274 3.59 9.99 -0.76
C LEU A 274 2.77 9.83 0.52
N LEU A 275 1.59 10.43 0.60
CA LEU A 275 0.72 10.32 1.76
C LEU A 275 -0.66 9.83 1.36
N GLY A 276 -1.19 8.88 2.11
CA GLY A 276 -2.57 8.39 1.95
C GLY A 276 -3.08 7.78 3.25
N GLY A 277 -4.09 6.93 3.13
CA GLY A 277 -4.69 6.23 4.26
C GLY A 277 -4.81 4.73 4.00
N CYS A 278 -4.84 3.93 5.07
CA CYS A 278 -5.19 2.51 5.04
C CYS A 278 -6.52 2.32 5.81
N CYS A 279 -6.69 1.22 6.53
CA CYS A 279 -7.93 0.85 7.20
C CYS A 279 -8.51 1.98 8.07
N GLY A 280 -9.83 2.15 8.08
CA GLY A 280 -10.57 3.15 8.82
C GLY A 280 -10.60 4.54 8.19
N THR A 281 -9.82 4.80 7.14
CA THR A 281 -9.74 6.11 6.48
C THR A 281 -10.68 6.25 5.28
N ASP A 282 -10.98 7.48 4.90
CA ASP A 282 -11.76 7.84 3.72
C ASP A 282 -11.29 9.17 3.11
N ALA A 283 -12.09 9.79 2.23
CA ALA A 283 -11.74 11.03 1.56
C ALA A 283 -11.51 12.20 2.55
N SER A 284 -12.15 12.20 3.73
CA SER A 284 -11.93 13.25 4.74
C SER A 284 -10.51 13.27 5.29
N TYR A 285 -9.83 12.11 5.34
CA TYR A 285 -8.43 11.98 5.76
C TYR A 285 -7.48 12.57 4.70
N LEU A 286 -7.74 12.29 3.42
CA LEU A 286 -6.98 12.90 2.33
C LEU A 286 -7.18 14.42 2.31
N LYS A 287 -8.43 14.87 2.49
CA LYS A 287 -8.76 16.28 2.59
C LYS A 287 -7.98 16.96 3.71
N TYR A 288 -7.91 16.35 4.91
CA TYR A 288 -7.10 16.88 6.00
C TYR A 288 -5.65 17.09 5.58
N ILE A 289 -5.01 16.06 4.99
CA ILE A 289 -3.63 16.15 4.49
C ILE A 289 -3.50 17.32 3.51
N THR A 290 -4.41 17.46 2.55
CA THR A 290 -4.31 18.52 1.55
C THR A 290 -4.47 19.92 2.14
N GLN A 291 -5.25 20.10 3.19
CA GLN A 291 -5.50 21.41 3.80
C GLN A 291 -4.37 21.88 4.73
N HIS A 292 -3.53 20.95 5.21
CA HIS A 292 -2.52 21.22 6.25
C HIS A 292 -1.08 20.87 5.81
N ARG A 293 -0.85 20.71 4.49
CA ARG A 293 0.45 20.34 3.87
C ARG A 293 1.49 21.46 3.78
#